data_AF-A0A6N2KS24-F1
#
_entry.id   AF-A0A6N2KS24-F1
#
_cell.length_a   1.000
_cell.length_b   1.000
_cell.length_c   1.000
_cell.angle_alpha   90.00
_cell.angle_beta   90.00
_cell.angle_gamma   90.00
#
_symmetry.space_group_name_H-M   'P 1'
#
loop_
_entity.id
_entity.type
_entity.pdbx_description
1 polymer ?
#
loop_
_entity_poly.entity_id
_entity_poly.type
_entity_poly.pdbx_seq_one_letter_code
_entity_poly.pdbx_strand_id
1 'polypeptide(L)'
;MAKIFEGNQTEDRTRRVVGTYGYMSPEYVVFGNFSVKSDVFSFGVMLLEIVSGKKNNRFYQQNPPLTLIGYVWELWGQEKALEIVDPIRKP
;
A
#
# COMPACT_ATOMS: atom_id res chain seq x y z
N MET A 1 6.54 -15.18 2.11
CA MET A 1 7.76 -15.71 2.74
C MET A 1 8.43 -14.54 3.44
N ALA A 2 8.54 -14.56 4.77
CA ALA A 2 9.20 -13.51 5.54
C ALA A 2 10.65 -13.94 5.83
N LYS A 3 11.61 -13.06 5.55
CA LYS A 3 13.03 -13.26 5.87
C LYS A 3 13.37 -12.27 6.98
N ILE A 4 13.80 -12.77 8.14
CA ILE A 4 14.27 -11.93 9.25
C ILE A 4 15.65 -11.41 8.85
N PHE A 5 15.78 -10.09 8.68
CA PHE A 5 17.07 -9.45 8.40
C PHE A 5 17.72 -9.07 9.73
N GLU A 6 18.88 -9.67 10.00
CA GLU A 6 19.83 -9.23 11.02
C GLU A 6 20.35 -7.84 10.69
N GLY A 7 20.55 -7.04 11.74
CA GLY A 7 20.73 -5.60 11.65
C GLY A 7 21.80 -5.12 10.67
N ASN A 8 21.57 -3.89 10.19
CA ASN A 8 22.48 -2.99 9.49
C ASN A 8 22.55 -3.02 7.95
N GLN A 9 21.55 -3.56 7.25
CA GLN A 9 21.41 -3.39 5.79
C GLN A 9 20.30 -2.39 5.46
N THR A 10 20.65 -1.10 5.52
CA THR A 10 19.68 0.01 5.46
C THR A 10 19.21 0.37 4.04
N GLU A 11 19.90 -0.12 3.00
CA GLU A 11 19.54 0.06 1.59
C GLU A 11 20.22 -1.06 0.81
N ASP A 12 19.47 -2.08 0.41
CA ASP A 12 20.00 -3.14 -0.43
C ASP A 12 19.29 -3.04 -1.79
N ARG A 13 20.04 -2.65 -2.83
CA ARG A 13 19.59 -2.73 -4.23
C ARG A 13 19.43 -4.20 -4.55
N THR A 14 18.24 -4.73 -4.33
CA THR A 14 17.98 -6.14 -4.59
C THR A 14 18.14 -6.39 -6.10
N ARG A 15 18.97 -7.37 -6.45
CA ARG A 15 19.18 -7.82 -7.85
C ARG A 15 17.89 -8.31 -8.52
N ARG A 16 16.82 -8.52 -7.75
CA ARG A 16 15.53 -9.03 -8.18
C ARG A 16 14.42 -8.42 -7.31
N VAL A 17 13.53 -7.67 -7.95
CA VAL A 17 12.29 -7.17 -7.33
C VAL A 17 11.36 -8.35 -7.03
N VAL A 18 11.02 -8.54 -5.77
CA VAL A 18 10.06 -9.56 -5.32
C VAL A 18 9.13 -8.94 -4.28
N GLY A 19 7.81 -9.09 -4.47
CA GLY A 19 6.81 -8.62 -3.53
C GLY A 19 5.39 -8.77 -4.07
N THR A 20 4.40 -8.41 -3.24
CA THR A 20 2.99 -8.47 -3.63
C THR A 20 2.58 -7.18 -4.33
N TYR A 21 2.08 -7.30 -5.56
CA TYR A 21 1.61 -6.16 -6.34
C TYR A 21 0.51 -5.39 -5.59
N GLY A 22 0.56 -4.06 -5.65
CA GLY A 22 -0.34 -3.16 -4.93
C GLY A 22 0.14 -2.76 -3.53
N TYR A 23 1.07 -3.49 -2.91
CA TYR A 23 1.69 -3.13 -1.62
C TYR A 23 3.13 -2.64 -1.79
N MET A 24 3.82 -3.05 -2.85
CA MET A 24 5.18 -2.58 -3.13
C MET A 24 5.21 -1.08 -3.42
N SER A 25 6.18 -0.39 -2.83
CA SER A 25 6.39 1.03 -3.09
C SER A 25 6.91 1.28 -4.51
N PRO A 26 6.56 2.43 -5.11
CA PRO A 26 6.96 2.72 -6.48
C PRO A 26 8.49 2.73 -6.65
N GLU A 27 9.24 3.23 -5.67
CA GLU A 27 10.70 3.24 -5.72
C GLU A 27 11.32 1.83 -5.65
N TYR A 28 10.70 0.89 -4.91
CA TYR A 28 11.13 -0.50 -4.91
C TYR A 28 10.81 -1.19 -6.23
N VAL A 29 9.64 -0.93 -6.82
CA VAL A 29 9.24 -1.51 -8.12
C VAL A 29 10.11 -1.00 -9.26
N VAL A 30 10.40 0.30 -9.30
CA VAL A 30 11.12 0.94 -10.41
C VAL A 30 12.63 0.76 -10.30
N PHE A 31 13.18 0.90 -9.10
CA PHE A 31 14.64 0.92 -8.90
C PHE A 31 15.21 -0.30 -8.17
N GLY A 32 14.35 -1.18 -7.64
CA GLY A 32 14.78 -2.31 -6.81
C GLY A 32 15.29 -1.90 -5.43
N ASN A 33 15.06 -0.65 -5.02
CA ASN A 33 15.52 -0.08 -3.77
C ASN A 33 14.56 -0.46 -2.64
N PHE A 34 14.92 -1.47 -1.86
CA PHE A 34 14.22 -1.80 -0.63
C PHE A 34 14.81 -1.00 0.54
N SER A 35 13.96 -0.42 1.37
CA SER A 35 14.34 0.37 2.54
C SER A 35 13.23 0.40 3.59
N VAL A 36 13.53 0.98 4.75
CA VAL A 36 12.50 1.27 5.76
C VAL A 36 11.34 2.10 5.18
N LYS A 37 11.60 2.98 4.21
CA LYS A 37 10.54 3.79 3.58
C LYS A 37 9.60 2.95 2.71
N SER A 38 10.12 1.97 1.97
CA SER A 38 9.29 1.05 1.19
C SER A 38 8.44 0.15 2.08
N ASP A 39 8.96 -0.20 3.26
CA ASP A 39 8.19 -0.93 4.29
C ASP A 39 7.08 -0.08 4.89
N VAL A 40 7.35 1.19 5.22
CA VAL A 40 6.33 2.13 5.71
C VAL A 40 5.21 2.32 4.68
N PHE A 41 5.56 2.43 3.40
CA PHE A 41 4.58 2.49 2.32
C PHE A 41 3.68 1.23 2.31
N SER A 42 4.30 0.05 2.31
CA SER A 42 3.59 -1.23 2.30
C SER A 42 2.65 -1.39 3.51
N PHE A 43 3.12 -0.97 4.69
CA PHE A 43 2.32 -0.93 5.91
C PHE A 43 1.13 0.03 5.80
N GLY A 44 1.33 1.22 5.21
CA GLY A 44 0.25 2.18 4.98
C GLY A 44 -0.87 1.60 4.11
N VAL A 45 -0.51 0.89 3.03
CA VAL A 45 -1.49 0.19 2.19
C VAL A 45 -2.27 -0.86 2.97
N MET A 46 -1.58 -1.66 3.80
CA MET A 46 -2.24 -2.65 4.67
C MET A 46 -3.20 -2.00 5.66
N LEU A 47 -2.83 -0.85 6.24
CA LEU A 47 -3.69 -0.10 7.15
C LEU A 47 -4.95 0.39 6.44
N LEU A 48 -4.84 0.91 5.22
CA LEU A 48 -5.99 1.32 4.43
C LEU A 48 -6.92 0.15 4.10
N GLU A 49 -6.36 -1.04 3.83
CA GLU A 49 -7.16 -2.26 3.64
C GLU A 49 -7.91 -2.66 4.93
N ILE A 50 -7.24 -2.57 6.08
CA ILE A 50 -7.86 -2.85 7.39
C ILE A 50 -9.00 -1.89 7.67
N VAL A 51 -8.76 -0.58 7.57
CA VAL A 51 -9.75 0.46 7.89
C VAL A 51 -10.93 0.41 6.92
N SER A 52 -10.67 0.18 5.63
CA SER A 52 -11.71 0.13 4.61
C SER A 52 -12.48 -1.19 4.57
N GLY A 53 -11.90 -2.28 5.09
CA GLY A 53 -12.42 -3.63 4.89
C GLY A 53 -12.37 -4.08 3.42
N LYS A 54 -11.75 -3.31 2.52
CA LYS A 54 -11.69 -3.58 1.07
C LYS A 54 -10.31 -4.07 0.67
N LYS A 55 -10.26 -5.24 0.03
CA LYS A 55 -9.01 -5.78 -0.53
C LYS A 55 -8.45 -4.87 -1.62
N ASN A 56 -7.15 -4.61 -1.58
CA ASN A 56 -6.45 -3.78 -2.57
C ASN A 56 -6.67 -4.23 -4.03
N ASN A 57 -6.70 -5.55 -4.28
CA ASN A 57 -6.86 -6.11 -5.64
C ASN A 57 -8.27 -5.95 -6.26
N ARG A 58 -9.24 -5.35 -5.56
CA ARG A 58 -10.61 -5.17 -6.09
C ARG A 58 -10.86 -3.81 -6.73
N PHE A 59 -9.95 -2.84 -6.60
CA PHE A 59 -10.20 -1.47 -7.09
C PHE A 59 -10.10 -1.33 -8.62
N TYR A 60 -9.50 -2.32 -9.31
CA TYR A 60 -9.47 -2.39 -10.78
C TYR A 60 -10.86 -2.52 -11.44
N GLN A 61 -11.92 -2.75 -10.66
CA GLN A 61 -13.30 -2.86 -11.15
C GLN A 61 -14.06 -1.52 -11.16
N GLN A 62 -13.45 -0.43 -10.67
CA GLN A 62 -14.05 0.91 -10.74
C GLN A 62 -13.76 1.59 -12.09
N ASN A 63 -14.56 2.58 -12.48
CA ASN A 63 -14.37 3.35 -13.71
C ASN A 63 -14.26 4.85 -13.37
N PRO A 64 -13.06 5.46 -13.46
CA PRO A 64 -11.80 4.88 -13.92
C PRO A 64 -11.22 3.85 -12.93
N PRO A 65 -10.38 2.91 -13.40
CA PRO A 65 -9.72 1.95 -12.53
C PRO A 65 -8.73 2.67 -11.61
N LEU A 66 -9.04 2.67 -10.32
CA LEU A 66 -8.18 3.25 -9.28
C LEU A 66 -7.44 2.14 -8.54
N THR A 67 -6.33 2.47 -7.89
CA THR A 67 -5.80 1.66 -6.80
C THR A 67 -6.53 2.03 -5.51
N LEU A 68 -6.47 1.19 -4.46
CA LEU A 68 -6.99 1.57 -3.14
C LEU A 68 -6.44 2.94 -2.73
N ILE A 69 -5.13 3.14 -2.87
CA ILE A 69 -4.45 4.41 -2.55
C ILE A 69 -5.02 5.58 -3.37
N GLY A 70 -5.22 5.39 -4.68
CA GLY A 70 -5.80 6.43 -5.55
C GLY A 70 -7.19 6.83 -5.11
N TYR A 71 -8.04 5.85 -4.77
CA TYR A 71 -9.37 6.12 -4.23
C TYR A 71 -9.33 6.86 -2.88
N VAL A 72 -8.45 6.47 -1.95
CA VAL A 72 -8.27 7.18 -0.67
C VAL A 72 -7.83 8.62 -0.91
N TRP A 73 -6.90 8.81 -1.84
CA TRP A 73 -6.36 10.13 -2.18
C TRP A 73 -7.43 11.07 -2.72
N GLU A 74 -8.32 10.58 -3.60
CA GLU A 74 -9.46 11.35 -4.09
C GLU A 74 -10.43 11.73 -2.97
N LEU A 75 -10.80 10.78 -2.11
CA LEU A 75 -11.66 11.06 -0.95
C LEU A 75 -11.03 12.09 -0.01
N TRP A 76 -9.72 12.00 0.22
CA TRP A 76 -8.98 12.96 1.04
C TRP A 76 -9.05 14.36 0.45
N GLY A 77 -8.80 14.51 -0.86
CA GLY A 77 -8.90 15.80 -1.55
C GLY A 77 -10.31 16.40 -1.59
N GLN A 78 -11.35 15.57 -1.39
CA GLN A 78 -12.75 16.00 -1.30
C GLN A 78 -13.24 16.20 0.15
N GLU A 79 -12.36 16.14 1.14
CA GLU A 79 -12.71 16.19 2.58
C GLU A 79 -13.66 15.05 3.03
N LYS A 80 -13.68 13.95 2.28
CA LYS A 80 -14.53 12.77 2.50
C LYS A 80 -13.73 11.55 2.98
N ALA A 81 -12.58 11.78 3.62
CA ALA A 81 -11.69 10.71 4.05
C ALA A 81 -12.39 9.64 4.92
N LEU A 82 -13.37 10.04 5.74
CA LEU A 82 -14.13 9.12 6.59
C LEU A 82 -15.05 8.16 5.82
N GLU A 83 -15.36 8.45 4.55
CA GLU A 83 -16.12 7.52 3.69
C GLU A 83 -15.36 6.24 3.38
N ILE A 84 -14.04 6.24 3.59
CA ILE A 84 -13.24 5.03 3.45
C ILE A 84 -13.58 3.99 4.51
N VAL A 85 -14.00 4.41 5.72
CA VAL A 85 -14.18 3.53 6.86
C VAL A 85 -15.31 2.54 6.56
N ASP A 86 -15.01 1.25 6.77
CA ASP A 86 -15.98 0.17 6.63
C ASP A 86 -17.29 0.53 7.36
N PRO A 87 -18.46 0.51 6.69
CA PRO A 87 -19.74 0.81 7.32
C PRO A 87 -20.03 0.01 8.58
N ILE A 88 -19.52 -1.23 8.69
CA ILE A 88 -19.68 -2.08 9.88
C ILE A 88 -18.86 -1.54 11.08
N ARG A 89 -17.87 -0.68 10.82
CA ARG A 89 -16.97 -0.07 11.81
C ARG A 89 -17.23 1.42 12.06
N LYS A 90 -18.32 1.98 11.49
CA LYS A 90 -18.75 3.34 11.83
C LYS A 90 -19.41 3.32 13.22
N PRO A 91 -19.07 4.27 14.10
CA PRO A 91 -19.65 4.35 15.45
C PRO A 91 -21.15 4.63 15.43
#